data_AF-A0A196SGU4-F1
#
_entry.id   AF-A0A196SGU4-F1
#
_cell.length_a   1.000
_cell.length_b   1.000
_cell.length_c   1.000
_cell.angle_alpha   90.00
_cell.angle_beta   90.00
_cell.angle_gamma   90.00
#
_symmetry.space_group_name_H-M   'P 1'
#
loop_
_entity.id
_entity.type
_entity.pdbx_description
1 polymer ?
#
loop_
_entity_poly.entity_id
_entity_poly.type
_entity_poly.pdbx_seq_one_letter_code
_entity_poly.pdbx_strand_id
1 'polypeptide(L)'
;MLEHRWELSEQYQLDDKQEKSQGYENSFEKICTFDTIEQFWGYWNKIPEVSDVFYDGNEKFVVRTDSKNPEIPPKKYRIQGQCIFKEGIEPKYEDKQNMNGEDDHEKLSSFWETVVLSLIGETLDDGDNITGARIIDKSNPYKKQINHRVEIWFRDWKDDSFKDLLQARVEKLMKDCDITPKDLIFSQNDYSKWQK
;
A
#
# COMPACT_ATOMS: atom_id res chain seq x y z
N MET A 1 4.52 -19.08 -13.68
CA MET A 1 3.23 -18.39 -13.49
C MET A 1 3.00 -18.25 -12.00
N LEU A 2 2.43 -17.13 -11.57
CA LEU A 2 1.97 -16.91 -10.21
C LEU A 2 0.66 -17.66 -9.97
N GLU A 3 0.32 -17.90 -8.70
CA GLU A 3 -0.94 -18.55 -8.32
C GLU A 3 -2.15 -17.64 -8.62
N HIS A 4 -1.99 -16.35 -8.35
CA HIS A 4 -2.99 -15.32 -8.61
C HIS A 4 -2.47 -14.28 -9.60
N ARG A 5 -3.41 -13.62 -10.29
CA ARG A 5 -3.11 -12.37 -10.97
C ARG A 5 -3.21 -11.21 -9.97
N TRP A 6 -2.24 -10.32 -10.03
CA TRP A 6 -2.12 -9.18 -9.14
C TRP A 6 -2.23 -7.87 -9.91
N GLU A 7 -2.77 -6.86 -9.25
CA GLU A 7 -2.83 -5.48 -9.70
C GLU A 7 -2.03 -4.59 -8.75
N LEU A 8 -1.16 -3.75 -9.33
CA LEU A 8 -0.40 -2.74 -8.61
C LEU A 8 -0.92 -1.35 -8.96
N SER A 9 -1.16 -0.52 -7.95
CA SER A 9 -1.67 0.85 -8.11
C SER A 9 -0.99 1.83 -7.16
N GLU A 10 -0.89 3.09 -7.58
CA GLU A 10 -0.47 4.22 -6.73
C GLU A 10 -1.71 5.03 -6.31
N GLN A 11 -1.73 5.49 -5.07
CA GLN A 11 -2.66 6.50 -4.59
C GLN A 11 -1.95 7.87 -4.61
N TYR A 12 -2.53 8.85 -5.28
CA TYR A 12 -2.04 10.22 -5.36
C TYR A 12 -2.70 11.11 -4.33
N GLN A 13 -1.92 11.99 -3.72
CA GLN A 13 -2.48 13.09 -2.94
C GLN A 13 -3.17 14.07 -3.89
N LEU A 14 -4.48 14.15 -3.79
CA LEU A 14 -5.25 15.20 -4.45
C LEU A 14 -5.09 16.48 -3.61
N ASP A 15 -4.71 17.59 -4.24
CA ASP A 15 -4.63 18.89 -3.58
C ASP A 15 -5.83 19.78 -3.93
N ASP A 16 -6.39 19.61 -5.13
CA ASP A 16 -7.53 20.37 -5.61
C ASP A 16 -8.84 19.92 -4.96
N LYS A 17 -9.65 20.89 -4.52
CA LYS A 17 -10.93 20.63 -3.83
C LYS A 17 -11.97 20.00 -4.75
N GLN A 18 -11.96 20.32 -6.05
CA GLN A 18 -12.83 19.70 -7.04
C GLN A 18 -12.40 18.25 -7.27
N GLU A 19 -11.11 17.97 -7.45
CA GLU A 19 -10.60 16.59 -7.60
C GLU A 19 -11.00 15.72 -6.38
N LYS A 20 -10.84 16.23 -5.15
CA LYS A 20 -11.28 15.55 -3.92
C LYS A 20 -12.78 15.25 -3.90
N SER A 21 -13.59 16.12 -4.49
CA SER A 21 -15.04 15.98 -4.52
C SER A 21 -15.53 14.93 -5.52
N GLN A 22 -14.69 14.55 -6.48
CA GLN A 22 -15.03 13.57 -7.51
C GLN A 22 -14.88 12.11 -7.02
N GLY A 23 -14.40 11.90 -5.80
CA GLY A 23 -14.40 10.60 -5.13
C GLY A 23 -13.01 10.08 -4.79
N TYR A 24 -12.93 9.26 -3.74
CA TYR A 24 -11.69 8.62 -3.26
C TYR A 24 -11.01 7.79 -4.36
N GLU A 25 -11.80 7.11 -5.19
CA GLU A 25 -11.33 6.25 -6.29
C GLU A 25 -10.54 7.04 -7.35
N ASN A 26 -10.82 8.33 -7.53
CA ASN A 26 -10.08 9.17 -8.48
C ASN A 26 -8.67 9.53 -7.99
N SER A 27 -8.33 9.21 -6.74
CA SER A 27 -6.97 9.30 -6.25
C SER A 27 -6.12 8.08 -6.64
N PHE A 28 -6.71 7.02 -7.20
CA PHE A 28 -5.99 5.81 -7.57
C PHE A 28 -5.67 5.77 -9.06
N GLU A 29 -4.43 5.41 -9.36
CA GLU A 29 -3.98 5.09 -10.70
C GLU A 29 -3.42 3.68 -10.73
N LYS A 30 -4.02 2.85 -11.59
CA LYS A 30 -3.54 1.50 -11.87
C LYS A 30 -2.24 1.59 -12.67
N ILE A 31 -1.19 0.96 -12.16
CA ILE A 31 0.12 0.91 -12.83
C ILE A 31 0.19 -0.28 -13.78
N CYS A 32 -0.11 -1.48 -13.27
CA CYS A 32 -0.04 -2.70 -14.06
C CYS A 32 -0.86 -3.83 -13.45
N THR A 33 -1.10 -4.85 -14.27
CA THR A 33 -1.52 -6.19 -13.85
C THR A 33 -0.50 -7.20 -14.33
N PHE A 34 -0.26 -8.24 -13.53
CA PHE A 34 0.70 -9.28 -13.85
C PHE A 34 0.29 -10.63 -13.25
N ASP A 35 0.63 -11.71 -13.95
CA ASP A 35 0.45 -13.11 -13.51
C ASP A 35 1.72 -13.95 -13.68
N THR A 36 2.85 -13.30 -13.98
CA THR A 36 4.18 -13.94 -14.00
C THR A 36 5.24 -13.13 -13.24
N ILE A 37 6.30 -13.81 -12.81
CA ILE A 37 7.44 -13.19 -12.11
C ILE A 37 8.21 -12.23 -13.03
N GLU A 38 8.33 -12.57 -14.31
CA GLU A 38 9.00 -11.74 -15.31
C GLU A 38 8.24 -10.44 -15.55
N GLN A 39 6.91 -10.50 -15.62
CA GLN A 39 6.08 -9.29 -15.69
C GLN A 39 6.22 -8.46 -14.43
N PHE A 40 6.15 -9.09 -13.24
CA PHE A 40 6.34 -8.41 -11.96
C PHE A 40 7.65 -7.61 -11.95
N TRP A 41 8.81 -8.24 -12.16
CA TRP A 41 10.09 -7.54 -12.17
C TRP A 41 10.24 -6.56 -13.34
N GLY A 42 9.56 -6.81 -14.46
CA GLY A 42 9.50 -5.89 -15.60
C GLY A 42 8.80 -4.56 -15.28
N TYR A 43 7.91 -4.55 -14.29
CA TYR A 43 7.24 -3.36 -13.78
C TYR A 43 7.90 -2.82 -12.50
N TRP A 44 8.11 -3.66 -11.49
CA TRP A 44 8.60 -3.27 -10.15
C TRP A 44 9.89 -2.45 -10.22
N ASN A 45 10.86 -2.89 -11.04
CA ASN A 45 12.15 -2.20 -11.21
C ASN A 45 12.07 -0.79 -11.83
N LYS A 46 10.90 -0.37 -12.33
CA LYS A 46 10.67 0.96 -12.92
C LYS A 46 9.88 1.89 -12.00
N ILE A 47 9.41 1.36 -10.88
CA ILE A 47 8.61 2.09 -9.90
C ILE A 47 9.57 2.56 -8.81
N PRO A 48 9.52 3.84 -8.41
CA PRO A 48 10.39 4.34 -7.35
C PRO A 48 10.06 3.62 -6.03
N GLU A 49 11.06 3.46 -5.17
CA GLU A 49 10.85 2.91 -3.84
C GLU A 49 9.99 3.87 -2.99
N VAL A 50 9.35 3.34 -1.95
CA VAL A 50 8.57 4.18 -1.03
C VAL A 50 9.44 5.19 -0.28
N SER A 51 10.70 4.85 -0.01
CA SER A 51 11.74 5.76 0.50
C SER A 51 11.92 6.96 -0.44
N ASP A 52 11.81 6.79 -1.75
CA ASP A 52 12.04 7.85 -2.75
C ASP A 52 10.83 8.78 -2.94
N VAL A 53 9.63 8.35 -2.53
CA VAL A 53 8.38 9.10 -2.80
C VAL A 53 7.62 9.55 -1.56
N PHE A 54 7.87 8.96 -0.39
CA PHE A 54 7.24 9.36 0.87
C PHE A 54 7.99 10.48 1.57
N TYR A 55 7.27 11.22 2.40
CA TYR A 55 7.82 12.33 3.15
C TYR A 55 8.82 11.86 4.22
N ASP A 56 10.06 12.29 4.10
CA ASP A 56 11.18 11.98 5.02
C ASP A 56 11.66 13.19 5.83
N GLY A 57 10.84 14.23 5.89
CA GLY A 57 11.26 15.58 6.28
C GLY A 57 11.31 16.55 5.10
N ASN A 58 11.39 16.04 3.87
CA ASN A 58 11.30 16.81 2.64
C ASN A 58 10.08 16.41 1.81
N GLU A 59 9.48 17.38 1.12
CA GLU A 59 8.40 17.07 0.19
C GLU A 59 8.95 16.38 -1.07
N LYS A 60 8.36 15.24 -1.42
CA LYS A 60 8.73 14.46 -2.59
C LYS A 60 7.60 14.48 -3.61
N PHE A 61 7.97 14.60 -4.88
CA PHE A 61 7.02 14.68 -5.99
C PHE A 61 7.51 13.81 -7.14
N VAL A 62 6.57 13.11 -7.77
CA VAL A 62 6.80 12.41 -9.04
C VAL A 62 6.05 13.11 -10.16
N VAL A 63 6.58 13.04 -11.37
CA VAL A 63 5.86 13.46 -12.57
C VAL A 63 5.21 12.23 -13.18
N ARG A 64 3.89 12.27 -13.39
CA ARG A 64 3.12 11.20 -14.02
C ARG A 64 2.25 11.78 -15.13
N THR A 65 2.03 10.98 -16.16
CA THR A 65 1.02 11.24 -17.18
C THR A 65 -0.26 10.55 -16.75
N ASP A 66 -1.40 11.23 -16.89
CA ASP A 66 -2.71 10.62 -16.69
C ASP A 66 -2.98 9.62 -17.83
N SER A 67 -3.05 8.33 -17.53
CA SER A 67 -3.27 7.31 -18.56
C SER A 67 -4.70 7.35 -19.12
N LYS A 68 -5.65 7.88 -18.35
CA LYS A 68 -7.07 8.03 -18.72
C LYS A 68 -7.28 9.26 -19.59
N ASN A 69 -6.45 10.30 -19.42
CA ASN A 69 -6.52 11.56 -20.16
C ASN A 69 -5.14 11.96 -20.71
N PRO A 70 -4.61 11.24 -21.73
CA PRO A 70 -3.23 11.42 -22.22
C PRO A 70 -2.97 12.79 -22.87
N GLU A 71 -4.01 13.53 -23.23
CA GLU A 71 -3.93 14.91 -23.69
C GLU A 71 -3.59 15.91 -22.58
N ILE A 72 -3.77 15.54 -21.32
CA ILE A 72 -3.40 16.36 -20.18
C ILE A 72 -1.87 16.29 -19.99
N PRO A 73 -1.17 17.43 -19.94
CA PRO A 73 0.27 17.45 -19.70
C PRO A 73 0.64 16.74 -18.39
N PRO A 74 1.81 16.08 -18.32
CA PRO A 74 2.25 15.42 -17.11
C PRO A 74 2.21 16.36 -15.90
N LYS A 75 1.61 15.88 -14.81
CA LYS A 75 1.41 16.65 -13.57
C LYS A 75 2.35 16.14 -12.48
N LYS A 76 2.70 17.01 -11.54
CA LYS A 76 3.40 16.64 -10.32
C LYS A 76 2.41 16.08 -9.32
N TYR A 77 2.67 14.89 -8.82
CA TYR A 77 1.90 14.23 -7.78
C TYR A 77 2.77 13.94 -6.58
N ARG A 78 2.16 13.99 -5.39
CA ARG A 78 2.72 13.32 -4.21
C ARG A 78 2.11 11.92 -4.16
N ILE A 79 2.94 10.91 -4.00
CA ILE A 79 2.44 9.55 -3.78
C ILE A 79 2.00 9.47 -2.31
N GLN A 80 0.71 9.23 -2.09
CA GLN A 80 0.15 9.00 -0.77
C GLN A 80 0.22 7.52 -0.39
N GLY A 81 0.21 6.61 -1.35
CA GLY A 81 0.33 5.19 -1.06
C GLY A 81 0.58 4.33 -2.29
N GLN A 82 0.96 3.08 -2.05
CA GLN A 82 1.08 2.03 -3.05
C GLN A 82 0.26 0.83 -2.59
N CYS A 83 -0.43 0.16 -3.51
CA CYS A 83 -1.31 -0.97 -3.22
C CYS A 83 -1.02 -2.11 -4.18
N ILE A 84 -0.99 -3.35 -3.65
CA ILE A 84 -0.97 -4.58 -4.43
C ILE A 84 -2.15 -5.46 -3.99
N PHE A 85 -3.04 -5.79 -4.91
CA PHE A 85 -4.23 -6.60 -4.62
C PHE A 85 -4.43 -7.67 -5.70
N LYS A 86 -5.10 -8.76 -5.34
CA LYS A 86 -5.57 -9.74 -6.33
C LYS A 86 -6.50 -9.01 -7.31
N GLU A 87 -6.40 -9.35 -8.60
CA GLU A 87 -7.15 -8.65 -9.66
C GLU A 87 -8.65 -8.59 -9.33
N GLY A 88 -9.24 -7.40 -9.44
CA GLY A 88 -10.66 -7.17 -9.16
C GLY A 88 -10.99 -6.81 -7.70
N ILE A 89 -10.00 -6.64 -6.82
CA ILE A 89 -10.19 -6.18 -5.43
C ILE A 89 -9.74 -4.73 -5.27
N GLU A 90 -10.65 -3.86 -4.80
CA GLU A 90 -10.38 -2.44 -4.61
C GLU A 90 -9.98 -2.10 -3.15
N PRO A 91 -8.89 -1.34 -2.91
CA PRO A 91 -8.44 -0.98 -1.57
C PRO A 91 -9.27 0.16 -0.93
N LYS A 92 -10.37 -0.16 -0.25
CA LYS A 92 -11.32 0.85 0.31
C LYS A 92 -11.33 0.93 1.84
N TYR A 93 -10.54 1.82 2.46
CA TYR A 93 -10.73 2.25 3.87
C TYR A 93 -9.81 3.44 4.25
N GLU A 94 -10.24 4.28 5.19
CA GLU A 94 -9.40 5.32 5.83
C GLU A 94 -9.62 5.30 7.36
N ASP A 95 -8.61 4.89 8.13
CA ASP A 95 -8.65 4.97 9.61
C ASP A 95 -7.79 6.10 10.19
N LYS A 96 -8.29 6.69 11.27
CA LYS A 96 -7.77 7.85 12.00
C LYS A 96 -6.98 7.50 13.27
N GLN A 97 -6.12 6.48 13.25
CA GLN A 97 -5.19 6.25 14.36
C GLN A 97 -3.77 5.99 13.87
N ASN A 98 -2.80 6.73 14.41
CA ASN A 98 -1.52 6.25 14.97
C ASN A 98 -0.47 7.37 15.01
N MET A 99 0.42 7.28 16.00
CA MET A 99 1.29 8.33 16.53
C MET A 99 2.78 8.16 16.15
N ASN A 100 3.49 9.29 16.25
CA ASN A 100 4.93 9.55 16.12
C ASN A 100 5.92 8.37 16.22
N GLY A 101 6.85 8.33 15.28
CA GLY A 101 8.23 7.92 15.54
C GLY A 101 9.15 8.33 14.39
N GLU A 102 10.45 8.32 14.65
CA GLU A 102 11.46 8.37 13.59
C GLU A 102 11.39 7.04 12.83
N ASP A 103 11.15 7.09 11.52
CA ASP A 103 11.07 5.92 10.65
C ASP A 103 12.32 5.90 9.76
N ASP A 104 13.00 4.76 9.74
CA ASP A 104 14.07 4.48 8.79
C ASP A 104 13.43 4.11 7.44
N HIS A 105 13.53 5.02 6.46
CA HIS A 105 12.88 4.90 5.16
C HIS A 105 13.43 3.75 4.30
N GLU A 106 14.71 3.42 4.45
CA GLU A 106 15.33 2.30 3.72
C GLU A 106 14.78 0.97 4.24
N LYS A 107 14.66 0.85 5.57
CA LYS A 107 14.02 -0.31 6.20
C LYS A 107 12.55 -0.42 5.81
N LEU A 108 11.83 0.70 5.77
CA LEU A 108 10.43 0.71 5.33
C LEU A 108 10.27 0.18 3.90
N SER A 109 11.18 0.57 2.99
CA SER A 109 11.16 0.11 1.60
C SER A 109 11.47 -1.38 1.49
N SER A 110 12.50 -1.83 2.21
CA SER A 110 12.86 -3.24 2.30
C SER A 110 11.71 -4.09 2.84
N PHE A 111 11.03 -3.60 3.88
CA PHE A 111 9.88 -4.29 4.46
C PHE A 111 8.68 -4.31 3.52
N TRP A 112 8.38 -3.20 2.86
CA TRP A 112 7.30 -3.16 1.88
C TRP A 112 7.56 -4.10 0.70
N GLU A 113 8.77 -4.11 0.15
CA GLU A 113 9.16 -5.06 -0.89
C GLU A 113 9.03 -6.50 -0.38
N THR A 114 9.47 -6.78 0.85
CA THR A 114 9.35 -8.12 1.46
C THR A 114 7.89 -8.55 1.60
N VAL A 115 6.98 -7.64 1.98
CA VAL A 115 5.54 -7.89 2.00
C VAL A 115 5.03 -8.22 0.60
N VAL A 116 5.35 -7.41 -0.41
CA VAL A 116 4.94 -7.62 -1.81
C VAL A 116 5.42 -8.98 -2.33
N LEU A 117 6.69 -9.32 -2.12
CA LEU A 117 7.26 -10.62 -2.51
C LEU A 117 6.61 -11.79 -1.78
N SER A 118 6.26 -11.61 -0.51
CA SER A 118 5.59 -12.64 0.29
C SER A 118 4.13 -12.85 -0.11
N LEU A 119 3.47 -11.82 -0.65
CA LEU A 119 2.13 -11.93 -1.23
C LEU A 119 2.16 -12.69 -2.55
N ILE A 120 2.97 -12.25 -3.52
CA ILE A 120 3.02 -12.89 -4.83
C ILE A 120 3.64 -14.30 -4.77
N GLY A 121 4.45 -14.57 -3.74
CA GLY A 121 5.03 -15.88 -3.44
C GLY A 121 4.17 -16.76 -2.53
N GLU A 122 2.99 -16.28 -2.10
CA GLU A 122 2.03 -17.02 -1.26
C GLU A 122 2.65 -17.57 0.03
N THR A 123 3.51 -16.79 0.70
CA THR A 123 4.20 -17.20 1.94
C THR A 123 3.58 -16.62 3.20
N LEU A 124 2.70 -15.63 3.08
CA LEU A 124 1.96 -15.03 4.20
C LEU A 124 0.67 -15.77 4.58
N ASP A 125 0.19 -16.64 3.69
CA ASP A 125 -1.07 -17.37 3.80
C ASP A 125 -0.86 -18.82 3.38
N ASP A 126 -1.51 -19.77 4.04
CA ASP A 126 -1.50 -21.20 3.62
C ASP A 126 -2.70 -21.55 2.73
N GLY A 127 -3.63 -20.62 2.57
CA GLY A 127 -4.77 -20.71 1.66
C GLY A 127 -4.96 -19.44 0.85
N ASP A 128 -6.21 -19.16 0.48
CA ASP A 128 -6.61 -17.94 -0.24
C ASP A 128 -7.49 -17.07 0.67
N ASN A 129 -6.93 -16.58 1.76
CA ASN A 129 -7.59 -15.63 2.66
C ASN A 129 -7.11 -14.19 2.46
N ILE A 130 -5.82 -13.98 2.14
CA ILE A 130 -5.27 -12.66 1.81
C ILE A 130 -5.76 -12.18 0.45
N THR A 131 -6.16 -10.91 0.43
CA THR A 131 -6.69 -10.19 -0.75
C THR A 131 -5.69 -9.19 -1.32
N GLY A 132 -4.80 -8.66 -0.49
CA GLY A 132 -3.79 -7.69 -0.89
C GLY A 132 -3.18 -6.96 0.29
N ALA A 133 -2.36 -5.97 -0.01
CA ALA A 133 -1.78 -5.07 0.96
C ALA A 133 -1.62 -3.66 0.38
N ARG A 134 -1.46 -2.69 1.27
CA ARG A 134 -1.09 -1.33 0.92
C ARG A 134 -0.14 -0.73 1.93
N ILE A 135 0.67 0.20 1.45
CA ILE A 135 1.48 1.10 2.27
C ILE A 135 1.05 2.54 2.01
N ILE A 136 0.91 3.33 3.08
CA ILE A 136 0.40 4.70 3.03
C ILE A 136 1.32 5.63 3.81
N ASP A 137 1.64 6.78 3.22
CA ASP A 137 2.22 7.93 3.88
C ASP A 137 1.13 8.73 4.61
N LYS A 138 1.19 8.72 5.94
CA LYS A 138 0.33 9.49 6.86
C LYS A 138 1.10 10.65 7.51
N SER A 139 2.26 11.01 6.98
CA SER A 139 3.10 12.07 7.51
C SER A 139 2.39 13.42 7.49
N ASN A 140 2.74 14.27 8.46
CA ASN A 140 2.26 15.64 8.57
C ASN A 140 3.45 16.61 8.45
N PRO A 141 3.70 17.17 7.26
CA PRO A 141 4.81 18.10 7.03
C PRO A 141 4.77 19.33 7.93
N TYR A 142 3.58 19.87 8.22
CA TYR A 142 3.43 21.05 9.08
C TYR A 142 3.90 20.80 10.51
N LYS A 143 3.68 19.57 11.01
CA LYS A 143 4.13 19.14 12.34
C LYS A 143 5.51 18.48 12.33
N LYS A 144 6.16 18.38 11.16
CA LYS A 144 7.38 17.59 10.94
C LYS A 144 7.27 16.17 11.50
N GLN A 145 6.08 15.58 11.36
CA GLN A 145 5.78 14.24 11.84
C GLN A 145 5.88 13.29 10.66
N ILE A 146 6.74 12.28 10.77
CA ILE A 146 6.83 11.17 9.83
C ILE A 146 5.96 10.03 10.38
N ASN A 147 5.14 9.43 9.52
CA ASN A 147 4.24 8.34 9.90
C ASN A 147 3.83 7.54 8.66
N HIS A 148 4.18 6.26 8.64
CA HIS A 148 3.78 5.35 7.56
C HIS A 148 2.94 4.20 8.12
N ARG A 149 2.07 3.65 7.28
CA ARG A 149 1.23 2.51 7.66
C ARG A 149 1.23 1.46 6.56
N VAL A 150 1.60 0.24 6.92
CA VAL A 150 1.38 -0.96 6.09
C VAL A 150 0.11 -1.66 6.58
N GLU A 151 -0.76 -2.05 5.67
CA GLU A 151 -2.01 -2.75 5.95
C GLU A 151 -2.10 -3.99 5.06
N ILE A 152 -2.36 -5.17 5.64
CA ILE A 152 -2.58 -6.43 4.92
C ILE A 152 -4.05 -6.83 5.10
N TRP A 153 -4.70 -7.17 3.99
CA TRP A 153 -6.14 -7.31 3.90
C TRP A 153 -6.52 -8.77 3.66
N PHE A 154 -7.48 -9.29 4.43
CA PHE A 154 -7.94 -10.67 4.33
C PHE A 154 -9.48 -10.78 4.49
N ARG A 155 -10.05 -11.92 4.12
CA ARG A 155 -11.51 -12.09 3.99
C ARG A 155 -12.17 -12.54 5.30
N ASP A 156 -11.70 -13.63 5.90
CA ASP A 156 -12.37 -14.25 7.04
C ASP A 156 -11.95 -13.61 8.37
N TRP A 157 -12.68 -12.56 8.77
CA TRP A 157 -12.48 -11.90 10.05
C TRP A 157 -12.70 -12.80 11.27
N LYS A 158 -13.43 -13.92 11.16
CA LYS A 158 -13.71 -14.80 12.31
C LYS A 158 -12.66 -15.89 12.49
N ASP A 159 -11.73 -16.02 11.55
CA ASP A 159 -10.65 -16.99 11.63
C ASP A 159 -9.51 -16.48 12.52
N ASP A 160 -9.65 -16.71 13.83
CA ASP A 160 -8.62 -16.33 14.80
C ASP A 160 -7.32 -17.14 14.62
N SER A 161 -7.40 -18.37 14.11
CA SER A 161 -6.20 -19.18 13.81
C SER A 161 -5.40 -18.57 12.67
N PHE A 162 -6.09 -18.07 11.64
CA PHE A 162 -5.45 -17.33 10.56
C PHE A 162 -4.86 -16.01 11.04
N LYS A 163 -5.53 -15.26 11.94
CA LYS A 163 -4.96 -14.03 12.51
C LYS A 163 -3.66 -14.30 13.26
N ASP A 164 -3.64 -15.34 14.11
CA ASP A 164 -2.44 -15.73 14.85
C ASP A 164 -1.29 -16.10 13.89
N LEU A 165 -1.60 -16.86 12.83
CA LEU A 165 -0.65 -17.24 11.79
C LEU A 165 -0.09 -16.01 11.05
N LEU A 166 -0.98 -15.13 10.60
CA LEU A 166 -0.63 -13.92 9.86
C LEU A 166 0.22 -12.99 10.72
N GLN A 167 -0.17 -12.78 11.97
CA GLN A 167 0.60 -12.01 12.94
C GLN A 167 2.02 -12.55 13.10
N ALA A 168 2.17 -13.86 13.36
CA ALA A 168 3.49 -14.48 13.52
C ALA A 168 4.37 -14.34 12.27
N ARG A 169 3.79 -14.46 11.08
CA ARG A 169 4.51 -14.30 9.80
C ARG A 169 4.92 -12.85 9.57
N VAL A 170 4.04 -11.89 9.82
CA VAL A 170 4.36 -10.46 9.69
C VAL A 170 5.42 -10.03 10.70
N GLU A 171 5.31 -10.45 11.96
CA GLU A 171 6.34 -10.20 12.98
C GLU A 171 7.71 -10.74 12.56
N LYS A 172 7.74 -11.92 11.93
CA LYS A 172 8.96 -12.48 11.36
C LYS A 172 9.51 -11.58 10.23
N LEU A 173 8.68 -11.15 9.28
CA LEU A 173 9.12 -10.23 8.21
C LEU A 173 9.66 -8.92 8.77
N MET A 174 9.00 -8.35 9.78
CA MET A 174 9.45 -7.13 10.45
C MET A 174 10.83 -7.33 11.08
N LYS A 175 11.02 -8.45 11.78
CA LYS A 175 12.32 -8.82 12.36
C LYS A 175 13.41 -8.99 11.29
N ASP A 176 13.09 -9.67 10.18
CA ASP A 176 14.04 -9.90 9.08
C ASP A 176 14.44 -8.57 8.39
N CYS A 177 13.58 -7.55 8.46
CA CYS A 177 13.85 -6.19 7.95
C CYS A 177 14.38 -5.21 9.02
N ASP A 178 14.70 -5.70 10.22
CA ASP A 178 15.13 -4.88 11.38
C ASP A 178 14.15 -3.73 11.72
N ILE A 179 12.85 -4.00 11.57
CA ILE A 179 11.74 -3.13 11.96
C ILE A 179 11.18 -3.61 13.29
N THR A 180 11.07 -2.68 14.24
CA THR A 180 10.38 -2.92 15.51
C THR A 180 8.88 -2.66 15.33
N PRO A 181 7.99 -3.62 15.66
CA PRO A 181 6.55 -3.39 15.67
C PRO A 181 6.19 -2.29 16.67
N LYS A 182 5.63 -1.18 16.18
CA LYS A 182 5.06 -0.13 17.04
C LYS A 182 3.63 -0.50 17.43
N ASP A 183 2.77 -0.72 16.43
CA ASP A 183 1.36 -1.05 16.58
C ASP A 183 0.94 -2.09 15.52
N LEU A 184 1.00 -3.38 15.84
CA LEU A 184 0.39 -4.43 15.02
C LEU A 184 -1.03 -4.70 15.56
N ILE A 185 -2.04 -4.32 14.77
CA ILE A 185 -3.44 -4.33 15.21
C ILE A 185 -4.31 -4.92 14.11
N PHE A 186 -5.24 -5.80 14.50
CA PHE A 186 -6.33 -6.24 13.64
C PHE A 186 -7.52 -5.30 13.77
N SER A 187 -8.05 -4.83 12.64
CA SER A 187 -9.30 -4.06 12.57
C SER A 187 -10.24 -4.64 11.51
N GLN A 188 -11.54 -4.62 11.80
CA GLN A 188 -12.56 -5.05 10.86
C GLN A 188 -13.04 -3.85 10.04
N ASN A 189 -13.07 -3.99 8.72
CA ASN A 189 -13.65 -2.99 7.84
C ASN A 189 -15.16 -2.83 8.12
N ASP A 190 -15.58 -1.59 8.40
CA ASP A 190 -16.99 -1.24 8.59
C ASP A 190 -17.66 -0.96 7.23
N TYR A 191 -18.24 -2.01 6.64
CA TYR A 191 -18.91 -1.94 5.33
C TYR A 191 -20.17 -1.06 5.33
N SER A 192 -20.74 -0.74 6.50
CA SER A 192 -21.98 0.05 6.59
C SER A 192 -21.80 1.49 6.08
N LYS A 193 -20.57 1.99 6.07
CA LYS A 193 -20.22 3.34 5.60
C LYS A 193 -20.31 3.50 4.07
N TRP A 194 -20.44 2.40 3.32
CA TRP A 194 -20.40 2.38 1.85
C TRP A 194 -21.72 1.99 1.18
N GLN A 195 -22.78 1.68 1.95
CA GLN A 195 -24.12 1.39 1.42
C GLN A 195 -24.98 2.65 1.19
N LYS A 196 -24.39 3.78 0.79
CA LYS A 196 -25.17 4.98 0.46
C LYS A 196 -25.62 4.98 -0.99
#